data_AF-A0A645GFN3-F1
#
_entry.id   AF-A0A645GFN3-F1
#
_cell.length_a   1.000
_cell.length_b   1.000
_cell.length_c   1.000
_cell.angle_alpha   90.00
_cell.angle_beta   90.00
_cell.angle_gamma   90.00
#
_symmetry.space_group_name_H-M   'P 1'
#
loop_
_entity.id
_entity.type
_entity.pdbx_description
1 polymer ?
#
loop_
_entity_poly.entity_id
_entity_poly.type
_entity_poly.pdbx_seq_one_letter_code
_entity_poly.pdbx_strand_id
1 'polypeptide(L)'
;MNEKGVSIAVLTLDGEPTRQVTGKPVITTTLAIRLVLDQAATTAEAVRLLEDYDMSATGKRDYHFYITDAKGDGRIIEFDCHDKARRLVATPVCAATNFFELYKDKALPNQRNGIYGHGRERYDIIEKILAERKGRYTPETAWQALQMAAQVPKEGDVTSNTQWSVVYNDTKLTAEIAVRRDWSTITRYDLKSDHFFQ
;
A
#
# COMPACT_ATOMS: atom_id res chain seq x y z
N MET A 1 8.39 2.96 5.65
CA MET A 1 8.96 2.23 6.79
C MET A 1 9.34 3.20 7.90
N ASN A 2 9.19 2.82 9.16
CA ASN A 2 9.72 3.53 10.33
C ASN A 2 10.71 2.65 11.11
N GLU A 3 11.28 3.21 12.19
CA GLU A 3 12.26 2.56 13.07
C GLU A 3 11.75 1.32 13.83
N LYS A 4 10.43 1.11 13.87
CA LYS A 4 9.81 -0.07 14.49
C LYS A 4 9.55 -1.19 13.48
N GLY A 5 9.87 -0.97 12.20
CA GLY A 5 9.60 -1.91 11.13
C GLY A 5 8.14 -1.91 10.69
N VAL A 6 7.45 -0.77 10.78
CA VAL A 6 6.13 -0.57 10.16
C VAL A 6 6.31 0.13 8.82
N SER A 7 5.75 -0.45 7.76
CA SER A 7 5.73 0.12 6.41
C SER A 7 4.31 0.41 5.98
N ILE A 8 4.13 1.50 5.23
CA ILE A 8 2.83 1.93 4.70
C ILE A 8 3.01 2.39 3.25
N ALA A 9 2.12 1.95 2.38
CA ALA A 9 1.97 2.40 1.01
C ALA A 9 0.56 2.97 0.80
N VAL A 10 0.44 3.93 -0.12
CA VAL A 10 -0.83 4.49 -0.55
C VAL A 10 -1.06 4.15 -2.02
N LEU A 11 -2.25 3.68 -2.36
CA LEU A 11 -2.62 3.36 -3.74
C LEU A 11 -3.93 4.04 -4.10
N THR A 12 -4.00 4.55 -5.32
CA THR A 12 -5.22 5.19 -5.85
C THR A 12 -6.28 4.16 -6.17
N LEU A 13 -7.54 4.51 -5.89
CA LEU A 13 -8.73 3.76 -6.29
C LEU A 13 -9.56 4.59 -7.28
N ASP A 14 -10.44 3.91 -8.02
CA ASP A 14 -11.27 4.53 -9.06
C ASP A 14 -12.61 5.09 -8.53
N GLY A 15 -12.87 4.95 -7.24
CA GLY A 15 -14.07 5.48 -6.58
C GLY A 15 -14.01 6.98 -6.30
N GLU A 16 -15.11 7.50 -5.77
CA GLU A 16 -15.18 8.87 -5.26
C GLU A 16 -14.27 9.04 -4.04
N PRO A 17 -13.57 10.19 -3.89
CA PRO A 17 -12.68 10.43 -2.76
C PRO A 17 -13.38 10.23 -1.41
N THR A 18 -12.75 9.47 -0.52
CA THR A 18 -13.22 9.29 0.86
C THR A 18 -13.43 10.64 1.56
N ARG A 19 -14.60 10.83 2.16
CA ARG A 19 -14.90 11.91 3.08
C ARG A 19 -15.78 11.41 4.22
N GLN A 20 -15.20 11.32 5.42
CA GLN A 20 -15.93 10.99 6.64
C GLN A 20 -16.29 12.28 7.40
N VAL A 21 -17.45 12.26 8.07
CA VAL A 21 -17.93 13.37 8.92
C VAL A 21 -18.65 12.75 10.12
N THR A 22 -17.88 12.16 11.02
CA THR A 22 -18.37 11.56 12.28
C THR A 22 -18.19 12.50 13.47
N GLY A 23 -17.40 13.56 13.31
CA GLY A 23 -17.07 14.53 14.37
C GLY A 23 -15.69 14.30 14.99
N LYS A 24 -14.94 13.30 14.51
CA LYS A 24 -13.54 13.07 14.87
C LYS A 24 -12.63 14.13 14.25
N PRO A 25 -11.40 14.32 14.77
CA PRO A 25 -10.40 15.12 14.09
C PRO A 25 -10.20 14.63 12.65
N VAL A 26 -10.10 15.57 11.70
CA VAL A 26 -9.92 15.22 10.28
C VAL A 26 -8.44 15.00 9.98
N ILE A 27 -8.14 13.96 9.21
CA ILE A 27 -6.81 13.68 8.68
C ILE A 27 -6.83 13.60 7.15
N THR A 28 -5.76 14.07 6.51
CA THR A 28 -5.59 14.03 5.05
C THR A 28 -4.64 12.91 4.63
N THR A 29 -4.69 12.50 3.36
CA THR A 29 -4.01 11.29 2.86
C THR A 29 -2.52 11.25 3.26
N THR A 30 -1.80 12.36 3.08
CA THR A 30 -0.37 12.47 3.44
C THR A 30 -0.14 12.45 4.94
N LEU A 31 -1.02 13.08 5.73
CA LEU A 31 -0.89 13.12 7.18
C LEU A 31 -1.22 11.76 7.81
N ALA A 32 -2.10 10.95 7.22
CA ALA A 32 -2.35 9.58 7.65
C ALA A 32 -1.09 8.71 7.54
N ILE A 33 -0.32 8.88 6.44
CA ILE A 33 0.98 8.22 6.28
C ILE A 33 1.95 8.64 7.38
N ARG A 34 2.03 9.95 7.67
CA ARG A 34 2.88 10.45 8.75
C ARG A 34 2.46 9.93 10.11
N LEU A 35 1.19 10.01 10.46
CA LEU A 35 0.65 9.49 11.72
C LEU A 35 1.08 8.03 11.96
N VAL A 36 0.90 7.16 10.95
CA VAL A 36 1.32 5.75 11.06
C VAL A 36 2.83 5.63 11.24
N LEU A 37 3.63 6.30 10.41
CA LEU A 37 5.09 6.19 10.49
C LEU A 37 5.66 6.80 11.78
N ASP A 38 5.04 7.85 12.30
CA ASP A 38 5.50 8.58 13.49
C ASP A 38 5.12 7.87 14.80
N GLN A 39 4.02 7.11 14.82
CA GLN A 39 3.44 6.63 16.08
C GLN A 39 3.22 5.11 16.18
N ALA A 40 3.10 4.38 15.06
CA ALA A 40 2.80 2.96 15.11
C ALA A 40 4.07 2.09 15.24
N ALA A 41 4.03 1.08 16.10
CA ALA A 41 5.04 0.01 16.15
C ALA A 41 4.53 -1.32 15.57
N THR A 42 3.23 -1.44 15.28
CA THR A 42 2.62 -2.61 14.64
C THR A 42 1.49 -2.20 13.69
N THR A 43 1.08 -3.09 12.79
CA THR A 43 -0.13 -2.90 11.97
C THR A 43 -1.38 -2.66 12.82
N ALA A 44 -1.53 -3.39 13.94
CA ALA A 44 -2.68 -3.27 14.84
C ALA A 44 -2.74 -1.90 15.52
N GLU A 45 -1.58 -1.33 15.89
CA GLU A 45 -1.49 0.05 16.36
C GLU A 45 -1.82 1.05 15.27
N ALA A 46 -1.31 0.84 14.05
CA ALA A 46 -1.62 1.70 12.91
C ALA A 46 -3.14 1.75 12.62
N VAL A 47 -3.82 0.61 12.68
CA VAL A 47 -5.29 0.54 12.54
C VAL A 47 -5.98 1.37 13.62
N ARG A 48 -5.64 1.16 14.89
CA ARG A 48 -6.24 1.91 16.01
C ARG A 48 -6.02 3.42 15.88
N LEU A 49 -4.81 3.83 15.51
CA LEU A 49 -4.49 5.25 15.28
C LEU A 49 -5.36 5.84 14.16
N LEU A 50 -5.54 5.13 13.05
CA LEU A 50 -6.36 5.62 11.94
C LEU A 50 -7.86 5.65 12.27
N GLU A 51 -8.34 4.74 13.13
CA GLU A 51 -9.72 4.72 13.60
C GLU A 51 -10.09 5.97 14.42
N ASP A 52 -9.13 6.69 15.00
CA ASP A 52 -9.36 7.90 15.79
C ASP A 52 -9.59 9.17 14.95
N TYR A 53 -9.50 9.07 13.62
CA TYR A 53 -9.64 10.20 12.70
C TYR A 53 -10.75 10.01 11.67
N ASP A 54 -11.33 11.13 11.23
CA ASP A 54 -12.14 11.19 10.02
C ASP A 54 -11.23 11.39 8.81
N MET A 55 -11.25 10.46 7.86
CA MET A 55 -10.49 10.55 6.63
C MET A 55 -11.09 11.58 5.66
N SER A 56 -10.25 12.48 5.16
CA SER A 56 -10.52 13.37 4.04
C SER A 56 -9.48 13.15 2.93
N ALA A 57 -9.84 12.38 1.90
CA ALA A 57 -8.95 12.10 0.78
C ALA A 57 -8.68 13.35 -0.06
N THR A 58 -7.41 13.63 -0.36
CA THR A 58 -6.97 14.82 -1.10
C THR A 58 -6.53 14.48 -2.53
N GLY A 59 -6.46 15.48 -3.41
CA GLY A 59 -6.02 15.27 -4.80
C GLY A 59 -7.08 14.67 -5.74
N LYS A 60 -8.36 14.76 -5.36
CA LYS A 60 -9.53 14.34 -6.18
C LYS A 60 -9.51 12.86 -6.59
N ARG A 61 -8.84 12.01 -5.81
CA ARG A 61 -8.83 10.56 -5.99
C ARG A 61 -9.17 9.89 -4.67
N ASP A 62 -9.72 8.70 -4.76
CA ASP A 62 -9.86 7.82 -3.61
C ASP A 62 -8.59 7.00 -3.39
N TYR A 63 -8.39 6.53 -2.16
CA TYR A 63 -7.19 5.77 -1.79
C TYR A 63 -7.52 4.70 -0.74
N HIS A 64 -6.69 3.66 -0.75
CA HIS A 64 -6.51 2.80 0.41
C HIS A 64 -5.03 2.79 0.84
N PHE A 65 -4.79 2.31 2.06
CA PHE A 65 -3.44 2.18 2.60
C PHE A 65 -3.10 0.72 2.81
N TYR A 66 -1.97 0.26 2.29
CA TYR A 66 -1.45 -1.06 2.61
C TYR A 66 -0.36 -0.91 3.68
N ILE A 67 -0.53 -1.58 4.82
CA ILE A 67 0.35 -1.47 5.98
C ILE A 67 0.90 -2.85 6.33
N THR A 68 2.20 -2.94 6.53
CA THR A 68 2.90 -4.15 6.99
C THR A 68 3.71 -3.88 8.25
N ASP A 69 4.00 -4.92 9.03
CA ASP A 69 4.95 -4.83 10.13
C ASP A 69 6.01 -5.95 10.14
N ALA A 70 7.03 -5.78 10.98
CA ALA A 70 8.15 -6.70 11.12
C ALA A 70 7.77 -8.13 11.58
N LYS A 71 6.54 -8.35 12.05
CA LYS A 71 6.02 -9.70 12.38
C LYS A 71 5.40 -10.38 11.16
N GLY A 72 5.33 -9.68 10.03
CA GLY A 72 4.73 -10.16 8.79
C GLY A 72 3.21 -10.02 8.75
N ASP A 73 2.60 -9.23 9.66
CA ASP A 73 1.19 -8.88 9.54
C ASP A 73 1.04 -7.84 8.42
N GLY A 74 0.06 -8.05 7.54
CA GLY A 74 -0.24 -7.19 6.40
C GLY A 74 -1.72 -6.88 6.38
N ARG A 75 -2.07 -5.59 6.28
CA ARG A 75 -3.47 -5.14 6.29
C ARG A 75 -3.69 -4.03 5.28
N ILE A 76 -4.79 -4.12 4.55
CA ILE A 76 -5.28 -3.01 3.74
C ILE A 76 -6.35 -2.25 4.52
N ILE A 77 -6.20 -0.94 4.57
CA ILE A 77 -7.14 0.00 5.20
C ILE A 77 -7.95 0.65 4.11
N GLU A 78 -9.22 0.32 4.05
CA GLU A 78 -10.15 0.82 3.05
C GLU A 78 -11.31 1.53 3.72
N PHE A 79 -11.85 2.55 3.06
CA PHE A 79 -13.05 3.24 3.49
C PHE A 79 -14.19 2.76 2.59
N ASP A 80 -15.11 1.98 3.13
CA ASP A 80 -16.08 1.21 2.36
C ASP A 80 -16.87 2.10 1.38
N CYS A 81 -16.76 1.79 0.09
CA CYS A 81 -17.36 2.58 -0.98
C CYS A 81 -18.88 2.44 -1.12
N HIS A 82 -19.49 1.43 -0.49
CA HIS A 82 -20.95 1.29 -0.39
C HIS A 82 -21.52 1.88 0.91
N ASP A 83 -20.68 2.10 1.91
CA ASP A 83 -21.09 2.77 3.14
C ASP A 83 -21.13 4.29 2.92
N LYS A 84 -22.32 4.90 3.11
CA LYS A 84 -22.48 6.36 3.04
C LYS A 84 -21.61 7.09 4.07
N ALA A 85 -21.32 6.46 5.20
CA ALA A 85 -20.43 6.99 6.22
C ALA A 85 -18.94 6.70 5.91
N ARG A 86 -18.65 5.97 4.83
CA ARG A 86 -17.29 5.58 4.40
C ARG A 86 -16.51 4.93 5.55
N ARG A 87 -17.12 3.98 6.28
CA ARG A 87 -16.50 3.37 7.46
C ARG A 87 -15.15 2.73 7.09
N LEU A 88 -14.16 2.91 7.98
CA LEU A 88 -12.87 2.24 7.87
C LEU A 88 -13.04 0.73 8.08
N VAL A 89 -12.40 -0.06 7.22
CA VAL A 89 -12.28 -1.51 7.33
C VAL A 89 -10.82 -1.88 7.15
N ALA A 90 -10.28 -2.66 8.08
CA ALA A 90 -8.93 -3.20 8.02
C ALA A 90 -8.98 -4.69 7.67
N THR A 91 -8.61 -5.04 6.44
CA THR A 91 -8.66 -6.42 5.94
C THR A 91 -7.26 -7.03 5.93
N PRO A 92 -7.03 -8.20 6.56
CA PRO A 92 -5.75 -8.92 6.46
C PRO A 92 -5.47 -9.36 5.02
N VAL A 93 -4.32 -8.97 4.47
CA VAL A 93 -3.89 -9.31 3.10
C VAL A 93 -2.37 -9.42 3.00
N CYS A 94 -1.87 -10.06 1.95
CA CYS A 94 -0.45 -10.09 1.61
C CYS A 94 -0.07 -9.25 0.37
N ALA A 95 -1.06 -8.75 -0.37
CA ALA A 95 -0.87 -7.93 -1.55
C ALA A 95 -1.95 -6.85 -1.65
N ALA A 96 -1.65 -5.79 -2.40
CA ALA A 96 -2.58 -4.72 -2.72
C ALA A 96 -2.29 -4.17 -4.11
N THR A 97 -3.35 -3.85 -4.86
CA THR A 97 -3.27 -3.08 -6.12
C THR A 97 -4.43 -2.08 -6.16
N ASN A 98 -4.80 -1.56 -7.33
CA ASN A 98 -5.71 -0.41 -7.45
C ASN A 98 -7.21 -0.80 -7.41
N PHE A 99 -7.59 -1.77 -6.58
CA PHE A 99 -8.99 -2.18 -6.38
C PHE A 99 -9.29 -2.42 -4.89
N PHE A 100 -10.57 -2.38 -4.52
CA PHE A 100 -11.01 -2.64 -3.15
C PHE A 100 -10.91 -4.13 -2.81
N GLU A 101 -10.09 -4.51 -1.83
CA GLU A 101 -10.03 -5.88 -1.34
C GLU A 101 -11.38 -6.33 -0.76
N LEU A 102 -12.10 -5.43 -0.07
CA LEU A 102 -13.49 -5.64 0.38
C LEU A 102 -14.41 -6.20 -0.71
N TYR A 103 -14.15 -5.84 -1.97
CA TYR A 103 -14.93 -6.21 -3.13
C TYR A 103 -14.08 -6.94 -4.18
N LYS A 104 -13.07 -7.71 -3.74
CA LYS A 104 -12.13 -8.42 -4.62
C LYS A 104 -12.81 -9.26 -5.71
N ASP A 105 -13.93 -9.90 -5.40
CA ASP A 105 -14.70 -10.71 -6.38
C ASP A 105 -15.38 -9.87 -7.48
N LYS A 106 -15.46 -8.55 -7.30
CA LYS A 106 -15.96 -7.60 -8.32
C LYS A 106 -14.85 -7.03 -9.19
N ALA A 107 -13.59 -7.24 -8.83
CA ALA A 107 -12.44 -6.80 -9.62
C ALA A 107 -11.99 -7.92 -10.58
N LEU A 108 -12.25 -7.73 -11.87
CA LEU A 108 -11.84 -8.62 -12.94
C LEU A 108 -10.52 -8.12 -13.58
N PRO A 109 -9.68 -9.04 -14.10
CA PRO A 109 -8.37 -8.70 -14.70
C PRO A 109 -8.51 -7.96 -16.03
N ASN A 110 -7.50 -7.16 -16.37
CA ASN A 110 -7.35 -6.49 -17.67
C ASN A 110 -8.47 -5.49 -18.01
N GLN A 111 -9.16 -4.95 -17.01
CA GLN A 111 -10.20 -3.95 -17.21
C GLN A 111 -10.33 -3.00 -16.00
N ARG A 112 -11.08 -1.91 -16.20
CA ARG A 112 -11.60 -1.09 -15.10
C ARG A 112 -12.94 -1.65 -14.66
N ASN A 113 -13.14 -1.73 -13.34
CA ASN A 113 -14.33 -2.34 -12.74
C ASN A 113 -15.24 -1.27 -12.10
N GLY A 114 -15.32 -0.09 -12.71
CA GLY A 114 -16.04 1.07 -12.14
C GLY A 114 -15.48 1.46 -10.78
N ILE A 115 -16.36 1.67 -9.79
CA ILE A 115 -15.95 2.05 -8.42
C ILE A 115 -15.08 0.99 -7.73
N TYR A 116 -15.08 -0.26 -8.20
CA TYR A 116 -14.33 -1.35 -7.57
C TYR A 116 -12.84 -1.28 -7.89
N GLY A 117 -12.43 -0.55 -8.93
CA GLY A 117 -11.02 -0.32 -9.28
C GLY A 117 -10.49 -1.19 -10.42
N HIS A 118 -9.16 -1.31 -10.51
CA HIS A 118 -8.43 -2.00 -11.58
C HIS A 118 -7.12 -2.62 -11.07
N GLY A 119 -6.39 -3.31 -11.96
CA GLY A 119 -5.08 -3.89 -11.63
C GLY A 119 -5.12 -5.33 -11.10
N ARG A 120 -6.25 -6.02 -11.28
CA ARG A 120 -6.44 -7.40 -10.82
C ARG A 120 -5.42 -8.37 -11.42
N GLU A 121 -5.03 -8.18 -12.68
CA GLU A 121 -4.01 -9.01 -13.33
C GLU A 121 -2.64 -8.93 -12.64
N ARG A 122 -2.24 -7.74 -12.16
CA ARG A 122 -1.00 -7.57 -11.39
C ARG A 122 -1.12 -8.20 -10.01
N TYR A 123 -2.28 -8.05 -9.39
CA TYR A 123 -2.55 -8.66 -8.09
C TYR A 123 -2.46 -10.18 -8.16
N ASP A 124 -3.09 -10.81 -9.15
CA ASP A 124 -3.05 -12.27 -9.31
C ASP A 124 -1.62 -12.79 -9.53
N ILE A 125 -0.78 -12.03 -10.26
CA ILE A 125 0.65 -12.33 -10.42
C ILE A 125 1.38 -12.26 -9.09
N ILE A 126 1.18 -11.20 -8.31
CA ILE A 126 1.82 -11.00 -7.00
C ILE A 126 1.39 -12.12 -6.04
N GLU A 127 0.10 -12.36 -5.90
CA GLU A 127 -0.46 -13.40 -5.03
C GLU A 127 0.09 -14.78 -5.36
N LYS A 128 0.22 -15.11 -6.65
CA LYS A 128 0.80 -16.39 -7.08
C LYS A 128 2.25 -16.53 -6.58
N ILE A 129 3.08 -15.51 -6.79
CA ILE A 129 4.49 -15.51 -6.35
C ILE A 129 4.59 -15.66 -4.82
N LEU A 130 3.75 -14.92 -4.09
CA LEU A 130 3.73 -14.98 -2.63
C LEU A 130 3.22 -16.34 -2.13
N ALA A 131 2.17 -16.91 -2.73
CA ALA A 131 1.64 -18.22 -2.36
C ALA A 131 2.69 -19.34 -2.52
N GLU A 132 3.47 -19.31 -3.60
CA GLU A 132 4.56 -20.28 -3.86
C GLU A 132 5.70 -20.20 -2.83
N ARG A 133 5.83 -19.06 -2.13
CA ARG A 133 6.87 -18.78 -1.13
C ARG A 133 6.32 -18.55 0.28
N LYS A 134 5.06 -18.93 0.54
CA LYS A 134 4.35 -18.63 1.78
C LYS A 134 5.16 -19.00 3.03
N GLY A 135 5.35 -18.02 3.91
CA GLY A 135 6.11 -18.17 5.17
C GLY A 135 7.63 -18.20 4.99
N ARG A 136 8.15 -18.02 3.77
CA ARG A 136 9.57 -17.99 3.42
C ARG A 136 9.88 -16.84 2.48
N TYR A 137 9.29 -15.68 2.74
CA TYR A 137 9.51 -14.49 1.93
C TYR A 137 10.95 -14.00 2.08
N THR A 138 11.61 -13.80 0.94
CA THR A 138 12.94 -13.24 0.85
C THR A 138 12.90 -11.93 0.06
N PRO A 139 13.93 -11.07 0.13
CA PRO A 139 14.03 -9.90 -0.75
C PRO A 139 13.88 -10.26 -2.23
N GLU A 140 14.40 -11.41 -2.66
CA GLU A 140 14.27 -11.90 -4.04
C GLU A 140 12.82 -12.19 -4.40
N THR A 141 12.02 -12.71 -3.45
CA THR A 141 10.57 -12.93 -3.66
C THR A 141 9.86 -11.58 -3.90
N ALA A 142 10.18 -10.57 -3.10
CA ALA A 142 9.61 -9.23 -3.24
C ALA A 142 10.02 -8.58 -4.57
N TRP A 143 11.30 -8.67 -4.94
CA TRP A 143 11.79 -8.18 -6.23
C TRP A 143 11.12 -8.88 -7.41
N GLN A 144 10.99 -10.21 -7.36
CA GLN A 144 10.29 -10.96 -8.41
C GLN A 144 8.84 -10.48 -8.55
N ALA A 145 8.12 -10.29 -7.44
CA ALA A 145 6.75 -9.77 -7.46
C ALA A 145 6.67 -8.37 -8.09
N LEU A 146 7.56 -7.45 -7.69
CA LEU A 146 7.59 -6.09 -8.24
C LEU A 146 7.96 -6.07 -9.73
N GLN A 147 8.94 -6.86 -10.16
CA GLN A 147 9.35 -6.95 -11.56
C GLN A 147 8.23 -7.50 -12.44
N MET A 148 7.54 -8.55 -11.97
CA MET A 148 6.45 -9.18 -12.72
C MET A 148 5.18 -8.32 -12.77
N ALA A 149 4.95 -7.48 -11.76
CA ALA A 149 3.82 -6.55 -11.72
C ALA A 149 4.14 -5.18 -12.34
N ALA A 150 5.40 -4.90 -12.70
CA ALA A 150 5.81 -3.62 -13.26
C ALA A 150 5.17 -3.37 -14.62
N GLN A 151 4.74 -2.13 -14.85
CA GLN A 151 4.06 -1.73 -16.08
C GLN A 151 4.95 -0.80 -16.89
N VAL A 152 4.93 -0.95 -18.21
CA VAL A 152 5.50 0.01 -19.17
C VAL A 152 4.57 1.21 -19.36
N PRO A 153 5.06 2.35 -19.89
CA PRO A 153 4.19 3.46 -20.27
C PRO A 153 3.07 2.99 -21.20
N LYS A 154 1.82 3.37 -20.89
CA LYS A 154 0.67 3.15 -21.77
C LYS A 154 -0.03 4.47 -22.01
N GLU A 155 -0.24 4.81 -23.28
CA GLU A 155 -0.91 6.05 -23.67
C GLU A 155 -2.33 6.13 -23.09
N GLY A 156 -2.69 7.29 -22.54
CA GLY A 156 -3.99 7.53 -21.90
C GLY A 156 -4.18 6.88 -20.52
N ASP A 157 -3.17 6.18 -19.99
CA ASP A 157 -3.23 5.51 -18.70
C ASP A 157 -2.18 6.03 -17.71
N VAL A 158 -2.58 7.03 -16.91
CA VAL A 158 -1.67 7.73 -15.99
C VAL A 158 -1.15 6.86 -14.85
N THR A 159 -1.76 5.69 -14.60
CA THR A 159 -1.28 4.74 -13.58
C THR A 159 -0.30 3.71 -14.17
N SER A 160 -0.24 3.57 -15.50
CA SER A 160 0.62 2.61 -16.19
C SER A 160 1.94 3.25 -16.60
N ASN A 161 2.90 3.31 -15.67
CA ASN A 161 4.33 3.54 -15.94
C ASN A 161 5.14 3.42 -14.63
N THR A 162 5.62 2.22 -14.27
CA THR A 162 6.43 2.05 -13.05
C THR A 162 7.66 2.95 -13.06
N GLN A 163 7.64 4.03 -12.27
CA GLN A 163 8.71 5.02 -12.18
C GLN A 163 9.84 4.56 -11.26
N TRP A 164 9.51 3.80 -10.24
CA TRP A 164 10.43 3.27 -9.25
C TRP A 164 9.80 2.05 -8.58
N SER A 165 10.63 1.28 -7.89
CA SER A 165 10.22 0.13 -7.09
C SER A 165 11.09 0.10 -5.84
N VAL A 166 10.49 -0.22 -4.70
CA VAL A 166 11.19 -0.29 -3.41
C VAL A 166 10.87 -1.60 -2.72
N VAL A 167 11.89 -2.30 -2.24
CA VAL A 167 11.77 -3.42 -1.31
C VAL A 167 12.21 -2.94 0.06
N TYR A 168 11.27 -2.85 1.00
CA TYR A 168 11.56 -2.63 2.42
C TYR A 168 11.80 -3.96 3.10
N ASN A 169 12.84 -4.05 3.92
CA ASN A 169 13.03 -5.13 4.87
C ASN A 169 12.68 -4.62 6.27
N ASP A 170 11.43 -4.86 6.69
CA ASP A 170 10.88 -4.36 7.95
C ASP A 170 11.61 -4.92 9.20
N THR A 171 12.32 -6.07 9.10
CA THR A 171 13.11 -6.63 10.21
C THR A 171 14.51 -6.06 10.30
N LYS A 172 15.14 -5.81 9.15
CA LYS A 172 16.50 -5.27 9.07
C LYS A 172 16.52 -3.74 9.08
N LEU A 173 15.38 -3.12 8.81
CA LEU A 173 15.19 -1.67 8.63
C LEU A 173 16.00 -1.11 7.45
N THR A 174 15.99 -1.83 6.33
CA THR A 174 16.69 -1.43 5.10
C THR A 174 15.71 -1.23 3.95
N ALA A 175 16.09 -0.42 2.97
CA ALA A 175 15.36 -0.26 1.72
C ALA A 175 16.28 -0.49 0.52
N GLU A 176 15.79 -1.20 -0.49
CA GLU A 176 16.43 -1.34 -1.80
C GLU A 176 15.55 -0.69 -2.86
N ILE A 177 16.11 0.18 -3.69
CA ILE A 177 15.37 1.04 -4.62
C ILE A 177 15.91 0.85 -6.03
N ALA A 178 15.00 0.59 -6.98
CA ALA A 178 15.27 0.61 -8.41
C ALA A 178 14.45 1.72 -9.06
N VAL A 179 15.06 2.50 -9.96
CA VAL A 179 14.39 3.60 -10.67
C VAL A 179 14.20 3.23 -12.13
N ARG A 180 13.06 3.60 -12.72
CA ARG A 180 12.70 3.38 -14.13
C ARG A 180 12.83 1.94 -14.62
N ARG A 181 12.61 0.97 -13.71
CA ARG A 181 12.75 -0.47 -13.99
C ARG A 181 14.19 -0.86 -14.41
N ASP A 182 15.19 -0.04 -14.09
CA ASP A 182 16.60 -0.46 -14.18
C ASP A 182 16.92 -1.39 -13.01
N TRP A 183 16.63 -2.67 -13.21
CA TRP A 183 16.83 -3.71 -12.20
C TRP A 183 18.31 -4.04 -11.96
N SER A 184 19.21 -3.53 -12.81
CA SER A 184 20.66 -3.73 -12.66
C SER A 184 21.29 -2.75 -11.68
N THR A 185 20.63 -1.62 -11.43
CA THR A 185 21.09 -0.55 -10.54
C THR A 185 20.19 -0.46 -9.31
N ILE A 186 20.69 -0.94 -8.16
CA ILE A 186 19.97 -0.92 -6.88
C ILE A 186 20.65 0.03 -5.90
N THR A 187 19.94 1.09 -5.50
CA THR A 187 20.34 1.98 -4.39
C THR A 187 19.87 1.38 -3.07
N ARG A 188 20.73 1.37 -2.05
CA ARG A 188 20.42 0.81 -0.73
C ARG A 188 20.48 1.87 0.36
N TYR A 189 19.57 1.76 1.32
CA TYR A 189 19.51 2.59 2.52
C TYR A 189 19.38 1.70 3.76
N ASP A 190 20.05 2.09 4.85
CA ASP A 190 19.94 1.47 6.17
C ASP A 190 19.50 2.52 7.19
N LEU A 191 18.27 2.36 7.68
CA LEU A 191 17.65 3.31 8.59
C LEU A 191 18.39 3.40 9.95
N LYS A 192 19.18 2.39 10.31
CA LYS A 192 19.89 2.36 11.59
C LYS A 192 21.18 3.19 11.55
N SER A 193 21.83 3.27 10.40
CA SER A 193 23.07 4.05 10.21
C SER A 193 22.79 5.53 9.93
N ASP A 194 21.59 5.82 9.43
CA ASP A 194 21.14 7.19 9.17
C ASP A 194 20.65 7.80 10.49
N HIS A 195 21.58 8.30 11.32
CA HIS A 195 21.24 9.05 12.52
C HIS A 195 20.37 10.26 12.14
N PHE A 196 19.08 10.21 12.43
CA PHE A 196 18.23 11.39 12.46
C PHE A 196 18.79 12.32 13.53
N PHE A 197 19.24 13.50 13.13
CA PHE A 197 19.59 14.57 14.05
C PHE A 197 18.44 14.76 15.06
N GLN A 198 18.73 14.49 16.34
CA GLN A 198 17.88 14.86 17.47
C GLN A 198 17.96 16.37 17.71
#